data_AF-A0A2J8JWV3-F1
#
_entry.id   AF-A0A2J8JWV3-F1
#
_cell.length_a   1.000
_cell.length_b   1.000
_cell.length_c   1.000
_cell.angle_alpha   90.00
_cell.angle_beta   90.00
_cell.angle_gamma   90.00
#
_symmetry.space_group_name_H-M   'P 1'
#
loop_
_entity.id
_entity.type
_entity.pdbx_description
1 polymer ?
#
loop_
_entity_poly.entity_id
_entity_poly.type
_entity_poly.pdbx_seq_one_letter_code
_entity_poly.pdbx_strand_id
1 'polypeptide(L)'
;LDSDGADLLTKLLQFEGRNRISAEDAMKHPFFLSLGERIHKLPDTTSIFALKEIQLQKEASLRSSSMPDSVAGGQHGRASLPH
;
A
#
# COMPACT_ATOMS: atom_id res chain seq x y z
N LEU A 1 15.24 8.67 3.57
CA LEU A 1 14.45 9.45 2.60
C LEU A 1 15.45 10.00 1.59
N ASP A 2 15.17 9.81 0.30
CA ASP A 2 15.89 10.53 -0.75
C ASP A 2 15.60 12.04 -0.65
N SER A 3 16.42 12.87 -1.31
CA SER A 3 16.28 14.34 -1.26
C SER A 3 14.89 14.80 -1.71
N ASP A 4 14.35 14.15 -2.74
CA ASP A 4 13.07 14.52 -3.34
C ASP A 4 11.89 14.14 -2.45
N GLY A 5 11.98 13.02 -1.72
CA GLY A 5 11.00 12.64 -0.72
C GLY A 5 10.98 13.60 0.47
N ALA A 6 12.15 14.06 0.90
CA ALA A 6 12.24 15.07 1.96
C ALA A 6 11.68 16.42 1.51
N ASP A 7 12.00 16.87 0.29
CA ASP A 7 11.48 18.11 -0.28
C ASP A 7 9.95 18.09 -0.40
N LEU A 8 9.37 16.99 -0.93
CA LEU A 8 7.93 16.81 -0.99
C LEU A 8 7.28 16.88 0.41
N LEU A 9 7.88 16.21 1.39
CA LEU A 9 7.40 16.21 2.76
C LEU A 9 7.41 17.62 3.36
N THR A 10 8.48 18.39 3.16
CA THR A 10 8.56 19.78 3.60
C THR A 10 7.47 20.63 2.96
N LYS A 11 7.21 20.47 1.66
CA LYS A 11 6.14 21.21 0.95
C LYS A 11 4.73 20.84 1.42
N LEU A 12 4.52 19.60 1.85
CA LEU A 12 3.24 19.13 2.39
C LEU A 12 3.01 19.60 3.84
N LEU A 13 4.04 19.59 4.67
CA LEU A 13 3.96 19.85 6.11
C LEU A 13 4.21 21.32 6.47
N GLN A 14 3.64 22.24 5.69
CA GLN A 14 3.66 23.67 6.03
C GLN A 14 2.62 23.99 7.12
N PHE A 15 3.01 24.82 8.09
CA PHE A 15 2.15 25.21 9.21
C PHE A 15 0.86 25.90 8.75
N GLU A 16 0.98 26.88 7.85
CA GLU A 16 -0.18 27.53 7.27
C GLU A 16 -0.65 26.75 6.05
N GLY A 17 -1.93 26.34 6.04
CA GLY A 17 -2.48 25.51 4.97
C GLY A 17 -2.37 26.12 3.57
N ARG A 18 -2.38 27.46 3.47
CA ARG A 18 -2.21 28.21 2.21
C ARG A 18 -0.81 28.10 1.59
N ASN A 19 0.18 27.69 2.39
CA ASN A 19 1.55 27.49 1.94
C ASN A 19 1.82 26.02 1.54
N ARG A 20 0.89 25.10 1.82
CA ARG A 20 1.03 23.70 1.42
C ARG A 20 0.92 23.57 -0.09
N ILE A 21 1.72 22.67 -0.66
CA ILE A 21 1.58 22.25 -2.06
C ILE A 21 0.17 21.68 -2.31
N SER A 22 -0.41 21.96 -3.48
CA SER A 22 -1.69 21.39 -3.90
C SER A 22 -1.55 19.89 -4.23
N ALA A 23 -2.66 19.15 -4.24
CA ALA A 23 -2.63 17.74 -4.65
C ALA A 23 -2.18 17.59 -6.12
N GLU A 24 -2.60 18.51 -6.99
CA GLU A 24 -2.22 18.50 -8.41
C GLU A 24 -0.71 18.72 -8.59
N ASP A 25 -0.13 19.68 -7.87
CA ASP A 25 1.30 19.96 -7.94
C ASP A 25 2.13 18.85 -7.26
N ALA A 26 1.62 18.27 -6.17
CA ALA A 26 2.27 17.17 -5.47
C ALA A 26 2.39 15.93 -6.36
N MET A 27 1.37 15.62 -7.17
CA MET A 27 1.44 14.51 -8.12
C MET A 27 2.54 14.71 -9.17
N LYS A 28 2.85 15.97 -9.55
CA LYS A 28 3.90 16.32 -10.54
C LYS A 28 5.30 16.43 -9.90
N HIS A 29 5.45 16.12 -8.61
CA HIS A 29 6.72 16.27 -7.89
C HIS A 29 7.80 15.29 -8.38
N PRO A 30 9.10 15.67 -8.40
CA PRO A 30 10.21 14.80 -8.80
C PRO A 30 10.24 13.42 -8.12
N PHE A 31 9.76 13.35 -6.88
CA PHE A 31 9.61 12.11 -6.12
C PHE A 31 8.85 10.99 -6.88
N PHE A 32 7.89 11.37 -7.74
CA PHE A 32 7.08 10.43 -8.51
C PHE A 32 7.60 10.17 -9.95
N LEU A 33 8.76 10.73 -10.35
CA LEU A 33 9.29 10.55 -11.71
C LEU A 33 9.52 9.09 -12.11
N SER A 34 9.78 8.22 -11.13
CA SER A 34 9.96 6.79 -11.34
C SER A 34 8.69 6.07 -11.85
N LEU A 35 7.51 6.68 -11.70
CA LEU A 35 6.23 6.13 -12.17
C LEU A 35 5.98 6.42 -13.67
N GLY A 36 6.76 7.31 -14.28
CA GLY A 36 6.65 7.67 -15.71
C GLY A 36 5.48 8.59 -16.05
N GLU A 37 5.57 9.29 -17.18
CA GLU A 37 4.65 10.38 -17.53
C GLU A 37 3.21 9.94 -17.84
N ARG A 38 3.00 8.67 -18.21
CA ARG A 38 1.68 8.20 -18.66
C ARG A 38 0.65 8.19 -17.54
N ILE A 39 1.08 8.13 -16.29
CA ILE A 39 0.20 8.17 -15.12
C ILE A 39 -0.60 9.47 -15.04
N HIS A 40 -0.05 10.58 -15.56
CA HIS A 40 -0.73 11.89 -15.59
C HIS A 40 -1.78 12.03 -16.70
N LYS A 41 -1.87 11.05 -17.60
CA LYS A 41 -2.77 11.09 -18.77
C LYS A 41 -3.92 10.07 -18.66
N LEU A 42 -4.02 9.38 -17.53
CA LEU A 42 -5.08 8.41 -17.30
C LEU A 42 -6.43 9.12 -17.11
N PRO A 43 -7.54 8.57 -17.66
CA PRO A 43 -8.88 9.02 -17.29
C PRO A 43 -9.11 8.81 -15.79
N ASP A 44 -9.90 9.69 -15.16
CA ASP A 44 -10.22 9.64 -13.73
C ASP A 44 -10.78 8.29 -13.25
N THR A 45 -11.45 7.56 -14.14
CA THR A 45 -12.07 6.26 -13.84
C THR A 45 -11.15 5.07 -14.12
N THR A 46 -9.92 5.30 -14.58
CA THR A 46 -8.97 4.25 -14.94
C THR A 46 -7.95 4.03 -13.82
N SER A 47 -7.79 2.77 -13.42
CA SER A 47 -6.77 2.38 -12.43
C SER A 47 -5.35 2.63 -12.96
N ILE A 48 -4.43 3.08 -12.10
CA ILE A 48 -3.01 3.24 -12.43
C ILE A 48 -2.34 1.92 -12.83
N PHE A 49 -2.85 0.78 -12.37
CA PHE A 49 -2.35 -0.55 -12.73
C PHE A 49 -2.72 -0.98 -14.16
N ALA A 50 -3.51 -0.19 -14.89
CA ALA A 50 -3.67 -0.37 -16.33
C ALA A 50 -2.36 -0.09 -17.10
N LEU A 51 -1.43 0.66 -16.49
CA LEU A 51 -0.09 0.90 -17.03
C LEU A 51 0.82 -0.27 -16.69
N LYS A 52 1.41 -0.91 -17.71
CA LYS A 52 2.26 -2.11 -17.54
C LYS A 52 3.52 -1.86 -16.69
N GLU A 53 4.02 -0.63 -16.67
CA GLU A 53 5.17 -0.18 -15.88
C GLU A 53 4.83 0.03 -14.39
N ILE A 54 3.54 0.12 -14.04
CA ILE A 54 3.10 0.26 -12.66
C ILE A 54 2.67 -1.10 -12.14
N GLN A 55 3.50 -1.68 -11.26
CA GLN A 55 3.24 -2.97 -10.65
C GLN A 55 3.45 -2.87 -9.14
N LEU A 56 2.63 -3.60 -8.40
CA LEU A 56 2.81 -3.72 -6.96
C LEU A 56 4.05 -4.56 -6.67
N GLN A 57 4.99 -4.02 -5.90
CA GLN A 57 6.14 -4.80 -5.42
C GLN A 57 5.68 -5.73 -4.30
N LYS A 58 6.11 -7.00 -4.35
CA LYS A 58 5.85 -7.95 -3.27
C LYS A 58 6.62 -7.52 -2.02
N GLU A 59 5.89 -7.26 -0.94
CA GLU A 59 6.48 -7.00 0.37
C GLU A 59 7.44 -8.14 0.76
N ALA A 60 8.66 -7.77 1.17
CA ALA A 60 9.54 -8.73 1.83
C ALA A 60 8.85 -9.12 3.14
N SER A 61 8.53 -10.40 3.30
CA SER A 61 7.74 -10.87 4.45
C SER A 61 8.50 -10.60 5.75
N LEU A 62 8.18 -9.49 6.42
CA LEU A 62 8.57 -9.20 7.79
C LEU A 62 7.71 -10.08 8.69
N ARG A 63 8.03 -11.37 8.72
CA ARG A 63 7.38 -12.42 9.50
C ARG A 63 5.97 -12.82 9.02
N SER A 64 5.89 -14.00 8.41
CA SER A 64 4.92 -14.98 8.92
C SER A 64 5.28 -15.20 10.39
N SER A 65 4.69 -14.43 11.31
CA SER A 65 4.47 -14.96 12.65
C SER A 65 3.48 -16.09 12.44
N SER A 66 4.00 -17.28 12.18
CA SER A 66 3.25 -18.52 12.24
C SER A 66 2.59 -18.54 13.62
N MET A 67 1.33 -18.14 13.69
CA MET A 67 0.43 -18.61 14.74
C MET A 67 0.43 -20.12 14.57
N PRO A 68 0.97 -20.91 15.52
CA PRO A 68 0.72 -22.34 15.49
C PRO A 68 -0.79 -22.51 15.61
N ASP A 69 -1.37 -23.17 14.62
CA ASP A 69 -2.75 -23.63 14.61
C ASP A 69 -2.97 -24.43 15.89
N SER A 70 -3.57 -23.79 16.91
CA SER A 70 -3.87 -24.44 18.18
C SER A 70 -5.12 -25.28 18.00
N VAL A 71 -4.99 -26.37 17.25
CA VAL A 71 -5.98 -27.43 17.19
C VAL A 71 -5.85 -28.29 18.45
N ALA A 72 -6.54 -27.91 19.51
CA ALA A 72 -6.79 -28.79 20.65
C ALA A 72 -8.03 -28.35 21.44
N GLY A 73 -9.18 -28.98 21.19
CA GLY A 73 -10.31 -28.91 22.12
C GLY A 73 -11.68 -28.99 21.46
N GLY A 74 -12.04 -30.13 20.86
CA GLY A 74 -13.37 -30.31 20.29
C GLY A 74 -13.69 -31.74 19.87
N GLN A 75 -13.45 -32.72 20.76
CA GLN A 75 -13.91 -34.10 20.53
C GLN A 75 -14.97 -34.46 21.57
N HIS A 76 -16.22 -34.07 21.31
CA HIS A 76 -17.38 -34.75 21.90
C HIS A 76 -17.95 -35.71 20.85
N GLY A 77 -17.31 -36.89 20.75
CA GLY A 77 -17.83 -38.03 19.98
C GLY A 77 -18.94 -38.71 20.76
N ARG A 78 -20.11 -38.83 20.13
CA ARG A 78 -21.31 -39.53 20.63
C ARG A 78 -20.97 -40.99 20.99
N ALA A 79 -21.36 -41.42 22.20
CA ALA A 79 -21.33 -42.82 22.60
C ALA A 79 -22.49 -43.59 21.93
N SER A 80 -22.16 -44.70 21.28
CA SER A 80 -23.11 -45.76 20.92
C SER A 80 -22.59 -47.07 21.51
N LEU A 81 -23.36 -47.70 22.40
CA LEU A 81 -23.05 -49.01 22.98
C LEU A 81 -23.30 -50.13 21.96
N PRO A 82 -22.47 -51.20 21.93
CA PRO A 82 -22.78 -52.42 21.18
C PRO A 82 -23.62 -53.43 21.98
N HIS A 83 -24.30 -54.30 21.22
CA HIS A 83 -25.09 -55.47 21.62
C HIS A 83 -24.23 -56.58 22.23
#